data_AF-A0A7C6SXB5-F1
#
_entry.id   AF-A0A7C6SXB5-F1
#
_cell.length_a   1.000
_cell.length_b   1.000
_cell.length_c   1.000
_cell.angle_alpha   90.00
_cell.angle_beta   90.00
_cell.angle_gamma   90.00
#
_symmetry.space_group_name_H-M   'P 1'
#
loop_
_entity.id
_entity.type
_entity.pdbx_description
1 polymer ?
#
loop_
_entity_poly.entity_id
_entity_poly.type
_entity_poly.pdbx_seq_one_letter_code
_entity_poly.pdbx_strand_id
1 'polypeptide(L)' 'MGGIDIVFKVAGIGIISIVISLIFEQVGRKDFAWAATVIGAVLVFGVALLRFKELLDEILTVFRLW' A
#
# COMPACT_ATOMS: atom_id res chain seq x y z
N MET A 1 14.73 11.25 10.76
CA MET A 1 14.46 11.35 9.30
C MET A 1 13.74 10.08 8.80
N GLY A 2 12.54 9.75 9.30
CA GLY A 2 11.91 8.43 9.01
C GLY A 2 10.45 8.44 8.51
N GLY A 3 9.70 9.53 8.73
CA GLY A 3 8.28 9.58 8.34
C GLY A 3 8.03 9.83 6.84
N ILE A 4 8.92 10.60 6.18
CA ILE A 4 8.77 10.96 4.76
C ILE A 4 8.95 9.72 3.86
N ASP A 5 9.83 8.79 4.22
CA ASP A 5 10.10 7.56 3.45
C ASP A 5 8.81 6.74 3.25
N ILE A 6 8.02 6.59 4.32
CA ILE A 6 6.78 5.79 4.31
C ILE A 6 5.72 6.44 3.43
N VAL A 7 5.54 7.76 3.55
CA VAL A 7 4.59 8.50 2.74
C VAL A 7 4.94 8.38 1.26
N PHE A 8 6.23 8.50 0.91
CA PHE A 8 6.70 8.29 -0.46
C PHE A 8 6.53 6.84 -0.94
N LYS A 9 6.75 5.85 -0.07
CA LYS A 9 6.58 4.44 -0.42
C LYS A 9 5.13 4.10 -0.73
N VAL A 10 4.20 4.58 0.10
CA VAL A 10 2.75 4.39 -0.10
C VAL A 10 2.26 5.19 -1.30
N ALA A 11 2.68 6.44 -1.44
CA ALA A 11 2.33 7.28 -2.60
C ALA A 11 2.85 6.68 -3.91
N GLY A 12 4.06 6.12 -3.93
CA GLY A 12 4.64 5.47 -5.11
C GLY A 12 3.80 4.28 -5.59
N ILE A 13 3.34 3.42 -4.67
CA ILE A 13 2.44 2.30 -5.00
C ILE A 13 1.11 2.82 -5.55
N GLY A 14 0.55 3.86 -4.93
CA GLY A 14 -0.70 4.49 -5.38
C GLY A 14 -0.59 5.06 -6.79
N ILE A 15 0.49 5.81 -7.08
CA ILE A 15 0.74 6.39 -8.41
C ILE A 15 0.86 5.29 -9.46
N ILE A 16 1.65 4.24 -9.18
CA ILE A 16 1.84 3.11 -10.11
C ILE A 16 0.50 2.41 -10.39
N SER A 17 -0.30 2.14 -9.37
CA SER A 17 -1.61 1.50 -9.54
C SER A 17 -2.55 2.33 -10.41
N ILE A 18 -2.61 3.65 -10.19
CA ILE A 18 -3.46 4.56 -10.98
C ILE A 18 -2.99 4.59 -12.44
N VAL A 19 -1.69 4.70 -12.68
CA VAL A 19 -1.14 4.69 -14.04
C VAL A 19 -1.49 3.40 -14.77
N ILE A 20 -1.38 2.25 -14.10
CA ILE A 20 -1.76 0.95 -14.69
C ILE A 20 -3.27 0.91 -15.01
N SER A 21 -4.11 1.38 -14.09
CA SER A 21 -5.56 1.43 -14.29
C SER A 21 -5.94 2.31 -15.49
N LEU A 22 -5.32 3.49 -15.62
CA LEU A 22 -5.50 4.40 -16.75
C LEU A 22 -5.06 3.76 -18.08
N ILE A 23 -3.96 3.00 -18.09
CA ILE A 23 -3.51 2.28 -19.29
C ILE A 23 -4.54 1.23 -19.70
N PHE A 24 -5.07 0.45 -18.77
CA PHE A 24 -6.10 -0.56 -19.10
C PHE A 24 -7.41 0.07 -19.59
N GLU A 25 -7.76 1.24 -19.07
CA GLU A 25 -8.91 2.01 -19.54
C GLU A 25 -8.71 2.52 -20.98
N GLN A 26 -7.50 3.02 -21.31
CA GLN A 26 -7.16 3.45 -22.67
C GLN A 26 -7.15 2.29 -23.68
N VAL A 27 -6.80 1.08 -23.26
CA VAL A 27 -6.82 -0.13 -24.10
C VAL A 27 -8.25 -0.72 -24.25
N GLY A 28 -9.25 -0.12 -23.60
CA GLY A 28 -10.66 -0.55 -23.67
C GLY A 28 -11.00 -1.76 -22.81
N ARG A 29 -10.10 -2.21 -21.93
CA ARG A 29 -10.31 -3.37 -21.04
C ARG A 29 -10.72 -2.92 -19.64
N LYS A 30 -11.96 -2.43 -19.52
CA LYS A 30 -12.49 -1.84 -18.28
C LYS A 30 -12.46 -2.79 -17.08
N ASP A 31 -12.64 -4.10 -17.29
CA ASP A 31 -12.56 -5.09 -16.21
C ASP A 31 -11.16 -5.16 -15.58
N PHE A 32 -10.12 -4.98 -16.39
CA PHE A 32 -8.73 -5.00 -15.94
C PHE A 32 -8.32 -3.69 -15.28
N ALA A 33 -8.89 -2.56 -15.71
CA ALA A 33 -8.72 -1.28 -15.04
C ALA A 33 -9.28 -1.34 -13.61
N TRP A 34 -10.49 -1.88 -13.44
CA TRP A 34 -11.08 -2.08 -12.13
C TRP A 34 -10.26 -3.02 -11.24
N ALA A 35 -9.82 -4.16 -11.80
CA ALA A 35 -8.96 -5.10 -11.07
C ALA A 35 -7.65 -4.44 -10.63
N ALA A 36 -7.02 -3.63 -11.48
CA ALA A 36 -5.77 -2.93 -11.16
C ALA A 36 -5.94 -1.92 -10.01
N THR A 37 -7.08 -1.22 -9.94
CA THR A 37 -7.38 -0.29 -8.85
C THR A 37 -7.58 -1.03 -7.52
N VAL A 38 -8.29 -2.17 -7.55
CA VAL A 38 -8.51 -3.01 -6.35
C VAL A 38 -7.18 -3.58 -5.85
N ILE A 39 -6.34 -4.10 -6.74
CA ILE A 39 -5.01 -4.62 -6.39
C ILE A 39 -4.15 -3.51 -5.77
N GLY A 40 -4.16 -2.31 -6.35
CA GLY A 40 -3.45 -1.16 -5.77
C GLY A 40 -3.90 -0.80 -4.37
N ALA A 41 -5.21 -0.78 -4.14
CA ALA A 41 -5.76 -0.53 -2.81
C ALA A 41 -5.29 -1.58 -1.80
N VAL A 42 -5.36 -2.88 -2.16
CA VAL A 42 -4.88 -3.98 -1.30
C VAL A 42 -3.39 -3.84 -0.98
N LEU A 43 -2.56 -3.46 -1.96
CA LEU A 43 -1.12 -3.23 -1.74
C LEU A 43 -0.86 -2.08 -0.77
N VAL A 44 -1.58 -0.96 -0.91
CA VAL A 44 -1.49 0.18 0.02
C VAL A 44 -1.88 -0.23 1.44
N PHE A 45 -2.98 -0.96 1.60
CA PHE A 45 -3.38 -1.50 2.91
C PHE A 45 -2.36 -2.48 3.48
N GLY A 46 -1.75 -3.32 2.64
CA GLY A 46 -0.69 -4.23 3.06
C GLY A 46 0.51 -3.51 3.68
N VAL A 47 0.93 -2.39 3.09
CA VAL A 47 2.01 -1.56 3.65
C VAL A 47 1.60 -0.97 5.00
N ALA A 48 0.35 -0.51 5.14
CA ALA A 48 -0.15 0.00 6.42
C ALA A 48 -0.17 -1.08 7.51
N LEU A 49 -0.57 -2.32 7.18
CA LEU A 49 -0.57 -3.45 8.13
C LEU A 49 0.84 -3.80 8.62
N LEU A 50 1.85 -3.76 7.74
CA LEU A 50 3.24 -4.01 8.14
C LEU A 50 3.72 -2.99 9.18
N ARG A 51 3.37 -1.70 9.01
CA ARG A 51 3.69 -0.66 10.00
C ARG A 51 2.90 -0.84 11.29
N PHE A 52 1.65 -1.25 11.20
CA PHE A 52 0.85 -1.56 12.37
C PHE A 52 1.45 -2.71 13.18
N LYS A 53 1.95 -3.75 12.50
CA LYS A 53 2.65 -4.85 13.14
C LYS A 53 3.93 -4.39 13.86
N GLU A 54 4.76 -3.59 13.20
CA GLU A 54 5.98 -3.05 13.84
C GLU A 54 5.68 -2.29 15.13
N LEU A 55 4.61 -1.47 15.13
CA LEU A 55 4.17 -0.75 16.32
C LEU A 55 3.64 -1.69 17.40
N LEU A 56 2.90 -2.72 17.03
CA LEU A 56 2.44 -3.75 17.96
C LEU A 56 3.59 -4.52 18.59
N ASP A 57 4.58 -4.92 17.79
CA ASP A 57 5.78 -5.61 18.26
C ASP A 57 6.58 -4.70 19.23
N GLU A 58 6.67 -3.40 18.95
CA GLU A 58 7.30 -2.42 19.84
C GLU A 58 6.56 -2.29 21.18
N ILE A 59 5.22 -2.22 21.15
CA ILE A 59 4.38 -2.21 22.36
C ILE A 59 4.59 -3.50 23.17
N LEU A 60 4.50 -4.67 22.53
CA LEU A 60 4.68 -5.97 23.20
C LEU A 60 6.07 -6.11 23.83
N THR A 61 7.10 -5.55 23.20
CA THR A 61 8.47 -5.50 23.71
C THR A 61 8.56 -4.67 25.00
N VAL A 62 7.91 -3.50 25.04
CA VAL A 62 7.85 -2.65 26.25
C VAL A 62 7.18 -3.39 27.42
N PHE A 63 6.17 -4.20 27.13
CA PHE A 63 5.48 -4.99 28.16
C PHE A 63 6.24 -6.27 28.58
N ARG A 64 7.43 -6.56 28.02
CA ARG A 64 8.21 -7.79 28.27
C ARG A 64 7.33 -9.06 28.18
N LEU A 65 6.38 -9.07 27.24
CA LEU A 65 5.48 -10.21 27.01
C LEU A 65 6.13 -11.32 26.15
N TRP A 66 7.47 -11.33 26.11
CA TRP A 66 8.32 -12.31 25.45
C TRP A 66 9.42 -12.79 26.39
#